data_AF-A0A3M1J8P4-F1
#
_entry.id   AF-A0A3M1J8P4-F1
#
_cell.length_a   1.000
_cell.length_b   1.000
_cell.length_c   1.000
_cell.angle_alpha   90.00
_cell.angle_beta   90.00
_cell.angle_gamma   90.00
#
_symmetry.space_group_name_H-M   'P 1'
#
loop_
_entity.id
_entity.type
_entity.pdbx_description
1 polymer ?
#
loop_
_entity_poly.entity_id
_entity_poly.type
_entity_poly.pdbx_seq_one_letter_code
_entity_poly.pdbx_strand_id
1 'polypeptide(L)'
;MGQGFVLVTPLQMINAYAAVANGGTLYRPHLVKEILDADGNVVKVTEPEVIGQLNLDPEFMRLVRAGLHAVINWNTGTANATFDVPGIDASGKTGTAEFCDNYPQCLDSEGRVKTSHAWFASYAPTDNPEIVTVVFVYGGGEGSQVAVPVTNKILRHYFNIPDEDAPPEPETETGPPEVLPDTLFTARLLGADGWNQNGASVSGFVTDAQGQPLPGISIDLLANGKVVAQLVSGQTGQFDTDRLNAEDASDWQLRLTDFPDSAPLTLEIANGTRYLVEFQARPPAQESASVPGPISAR
;
A
#
# COMPACT_ATOMS: atom_id res chain seq x y z
N MET A 1 -0.28 -25.73 12.61
CA MET A 1 -1.42 -24.82 12.38
C MET A 1 -1.47 -23.65 13.35
N GLY A 2 -0.75 -23.68 14.50
CA GLY A 2 -0.58 -22.47 15.34
C GLY A 2 -1.83 -22.06 16.13
N GLN A 3 -2.73 -23.00 16.42
CA GLN A 3 -3.92 -22.78 17.25
C GLN A 3 -3.74 -23.41 18.64
N GLY A 4 -4.46 -22.90 19.64
CA GLY A 4 -4.48 -23.41 21.01
C GLY A 4 -3.51 -22.69 21.94
N PHE A 5 -2.78 -23.44 22.77
CA PHE A 5 -1.94 -22.89 23.85
C PHE A 5 -0.56 -22.36 23.41
N VAL A 6 -0.30 -22.30 22.10
CA VAL A 6 0.99 -21.84 21.58
C VAL A 6 0.89 -20.35 21.25
N LEU A 7 1.42 -19.52 22.15
CA LEU A 7 1.59 -18.09 21.96
C LEU A 7 3.04 -17.80 21.59
N VAL A 8 3.23 -17.03 20.52
CA VAL A 8 4.54 -16.64 20.02
C VAL A 8 4.53 -15.16 19.65
N THR A 9 5.62 -14.47 19.92
CA THR A 9 5.78 -13.09 19.47
C THR A 9 6.24 -13.05 18.00
N PRO A 10 5.95 -11.97 17.25
CA PRO A 10 6.53 -11.78 15.92
C PRO A 10 8.06 -11.87 15.92
N LEU A 11 8.73 -11.40 16.98
CA LEU A 11 10.18 -11.49 17.12
C LEU A 11 10.69 -12.93 17.32
N GLN A 12 9.91 -13.79 17.99
CA GLN A 12 10.25 -15.22 18.06
C GLN A 12 10.05 -15.89 16.69
N MET A 13 8.97 -15.52 15.98
CA MET A 13 8.68 -16.07 14.65
C MET A 13 9.74 -15.67 13.62
N ILE A 14 10.15 -14.40 13.60
CA ILE A 14 11.17 -13.91 12.66
C ILE A 14 12.51 -14.61 12.88
N ASN A 15 12.88 -14.87 14.15
CA ASN A 15 14.13 -15.58 14.46
C ASN A 15 14.06 -17.06 14.07
N ALA A 16 12.90 -17.70 14.23
CA ALA A 16 12.69 -19.07 13.78
C ALA A 16 12.81 -19.20 12.26
N TYR A 17 12.20 -18.27 11.51
CA TYR A 17 12.32 -18.25 10.05
C TYR A 17 13.73 -17.88 9.57
N ALA A 18 14.43 -16.98 10.26
CA ALA A 18 15.83 -16.67 9.99
C ALA A 18 16.72 -17.92 10.10
N ALA A 19 16.53 -18.71 11.17
CA ALA A 19 17.25 -19.97 11.34
C ALA A 19 16.91 -20.99 10.23
N VAL A 20 15.68 -21.07 9.75
CA VAL A 20 15.34 -21.94 8.60
C VAL A 20 15.98 -21.43 7.31
N ALA A 21 15.93 -20.13 7.06
CA ALA A 21 16.44 -19.49 5.85
C ALA A 21 17.97 -19.64 5.73
N ASN A 22 18.70 -19.44 6.83
CA ASN A 22 20.16 -19.48 6.84
C ASN A 22 20.77 -20.89 7.03
N GLY A 23 19.96 -21.94 6.94
CA GLY A 23 20.43 -23.33 7.04
C GLY A 23 20.56 -23.88 8.46
N GLY A 24 20.10 -23.16 9.47
CA GLY A 24 19.83 -23.69 10.81
C GLY A 24 20.46 -22.89 11.96
N THR A 25 21.22 -21.83 11.68
CA THR A 25 21.93 -21.08 12.72
C THR A 25 21.00 -20.07 13.39
N LEU A 26 20.88 -20.16 14.71
CA LEU A 26 20.07 -19.24 15.49
C LEU A 26 20.94 -18.10 16.00
N TYR A 27 20.60 -16.88 15.58
CA TYR A 27 21.27 -15.66 16.02
C TYR A 27 20.47 -14.95 17.11
N ARG A 28 21.14 -14.18 17.96
CA ARG A 28 20.48 -13.23 18.87
C ARG A 28 19.99 -12.04 18.05
N PRO A 29 18.67 -11.75 18.02
CA PRO A 29 18.18 -10.54 17.38
C PRO A 29 18.73 -9.30 18.08
N HIS A 30 19.16 -8.30 17.31
CA HIS A 30 19.60 -7.01 17.83
C HIS A 30 18.99 -5.86 17.01
N LEU A 31 18.65 -4.77 17.69
CA LEU A 31 18.10 -3.56 17.06
C LEU A 31 19.18 -2.51 16.76
N VAL A 32 20.20 -2.43 17.61
CA VAL A 32 21.27 -1.43 17.51
C VAL A 32 22.34 -1.95 16.56
N LYS A 33 22.59 -1.25 15.45
CA LYS A 33 23.71 -1.54 14.53
C LYS A 33 25.04 -1.07 15.09
N GLU A 34 25.09 0.19 15.51
CA GLU A 34 26.26 0.82 16.12
C GLU A 34 25.85 1.94 17.08
N ILE A 35 26.77 2.34 17.95
CA ILE A 35 26.62 3.46 18.87
C ILE A 35 27.65 4.51 18.48
N LEU A 36 27.19 5.75 18.26
CA LEU A 36 28.02 6.90 17.94
C LEU A 36 28.18 7.80 19.17
N ASP A 37 29.31 8.49 19.28
CA ASP A 37 29.49 9.59 20.24
C ASP A 37 28.86 10.90 19.72
N ALA A 38 28.97 11.97 20.51
CA ALA A 38 28.42 13.28 20.14
C ALA A 38 29.09 13.91 18.91
N ASP A 39 30.29 13.46 18.56
CA ASP A 39 31.07 13.94 17.42
C ASP A 39 30.85 13.04 16.17
N GLY A 40 30.01 12.01 16.29
CA GLY A 40 29.68 11.09 15.20
C GLY A 40 30.67 9.93 15.04
N ASN A 41 31.62 9.73 15.95
CA ASN A 41 32.56 8.61 15.88
C ASN A 41 31.91 7.33 16.38
N VAL A 42 32.21 6.21 15.72
CA VAL A 42 31.73 4.88 16.14
C VAL A 42 32.42 4.47 17.44
N VAL A 43 31.63 4.31 18.50
CA VAL A 43 32.07 3.85 19.83
C VAL A 43 31.92 2.34 19.96
N LYS A 44 30.91 1.76 19.31
CA LYS A 44 30.62 0.33 19.37
C LYS A 44 29.87 -0.12 18.14
N VAL A 45 30.32 -1.20 17.52
CA VAL A 45 29.56 -1.97 16.52
C VAL A 45 28.92 -3.17 17.20
N THR A 46 27.68 -3.49 16.84
CA THR A 46 27.01 -4.70 17.29
C THR A 46 27.25 -5.82 16.28
N GLU A 47 28.00 -6.83 16.70
CA GLU A 47 28.29 -8.01 15.88
C GLU A 47 27.21 -9.10 16.04
N PRO A 48 26.95 -9.92 15.01
CA PRO A 48 26.06 -11.07 15.11
C PRO A 48 26.53 -12.06 16.17
N GLU A 49 25.62 -12.48 17.06
CA GLU A 49 25.90 -13.48 18.10
C GLU A 49 25.13 -14.78 17.83
N VAL A 50 25.86 -15.87 17.62
CA VAL A 50 25.27 -17.21 17.51
C VAL A 50 24.85 -17.69 18.90
N ILE A 51 23.57 -18.01 19.06
CA ILE A 51 22.99 -18.49 20.33
C ILE A 51 22.46 -19.92 20.24
N GLY A 52 22.51 -20.54 19.06
CA GLY A 52 22.12 -21.94 18.88
C GLY A 52 22.21 -22.41 17.45
N GLN A 53 21.92 -23.70 17.25
CA GLN A 53 21.82 -24.35 15.96
C GLN A 53 20.61 -25.29 15.99
N LEU A 54 19.80 -25.26 14.94
CA LEU A 54 18.75 -26.25 14.73
C LEU A 54 19.41 -27.59 14.42
N ASN A 55 19.19 -28.57 15.29
CA ASN A 55 19.66 -29.94 15.09
C ASN A 55 18.67 -30.71 14.19
N LEU A 56 18.65 -30.36 12.91
CA LEU A 56 17.80 -30.96 11.88
C LEU A 56 18.67 -31.68 10.86
N ASP A 57 18.20 -32.84 10.39
CA ASP A 57 18.80 -33.50 9.23
C ASP A 57 18.72 -32.56 8.00
N PRO A 58 19.81 -32.40 7.23
CA PRO A 58 19.81 -31.57 6.03
C PRO A 58 18.69 -31.90 5.04
N GLU A 59 18.28 -33.17 4.92
CA GLU A 59 17.17 -33.56 4.06
C GLU A 59 15.83 -33.00 4.57
N PHE A 60 15.61 -32.99 5.90
CA PHE A 60 14.41 -32.38 6.45
C PHE A 60 14.43 -30.86 6.30
N MET A 61 15.57 -30.21 6.46
CA MET A 61 15.71 -28.77 6.19
C MET A 61 15.35 -28.45 4.73
N ARG A 62 15.85 -29.26 3.79
CA ARG A 62 15.54 -29.12 2.36
C ARG A 62 14.04 -29.28 2.09
N LEU A 63 13.39 -30.27 2.70
CA LEU A 63 11.94 -30.49 2.54
C LEU A 63 11.10 -29.35 3.14
N VAL A 64 11.51 -28.80 4.30
CA VAL A 64 10.85 -27.63 4.90
C VAL A 64 10.94 -26.44 3.96
N ARG A 65 12.14 -26.10 3.45
CA ARG A 65 12.34 -24.98 2.51
C ARG A 65 11.54 -25.18 1.21
N ALA A 66 11.50 -26.40 0.67
CA ALA A 66 10.69 -26.72 -0.51
C ALA A 66 9.19 -26.54 -0.25
N GLY A 67 8.69 -26.92 0.93
CA GLY A 67 7.30 -26.69 1.32
C GLY A 67 6.96 -25.20 1.43
N LEU A 68 7.87 -24.39 1.99
CA LEU A 68 7.70 -22.93 2.08
C LEU A 68 7.74 -22.25 0.71
N HIS A 69 8.58 -22.75 -0.21
CA HIS A 69 8.62 -22.29 -1.60
C HIS A 69 7.31 -22.56 -2.33
N ALA A 70 6.77 -23.77 -2.19
CA ALA A 70 5.52 -24.19 -2.85
C ALA A 70 4.30 -23.34 -2.47
N VAL A 71 4.27 -22.76 -1.26
CA VAL A 71 3.16 -21.90 -0.81
C VAL A 71 3.01 -20.65 -1.68
N ILE A 72 4.11 -20.15 -2.23
CA ILE A 72 4.16 -18.96 -3.08
C ILE A 72 4.17 -19.36 -4.55
N ASN A 73 4.92 -20.40 -4.91
CA ASN A 73 5.26 -20.64 -6.32
C ASN A 73 4.41 -21.71 -7.02
N TRP A 74 3.63 -22.52 -6.30
CA TRP A 74 2.77 -23.54 -6.93
C TRP A 74 1.35 -23.01 -7.13
N ASN A 75 0.68 -23.46 -8.18
CA ASN A 75 -0.72 -23.09 -8.48
C ASN A 75 -1.71 -23.42 -7.34
N THR A 76 -1.35 -24.35 -6.45
CA THR A 76 -2.14 -24.72 -5.25
C THR A 76 -1.67 -24.01 -3.98
N GLY A 77 -0.62 -23.20 -4.08
CA GLY A 77 -0.04 -22.43 -2.99
C GLY A 77 -0.98 -21.32 -2.54
N THR A 78 -1.18 -21.19 -1.22
CA THR A 78 -2.13 -20.21 -0.66
C THR A 78 -1.72 -18.75 -0.86
N ALA A 79 -0.45 -18.47 -1.16
CA ALA A 79 0.03 -17.13 -1.46
C ALA A 79 0.28 -16.91 -2.96
N ASN A 80 0.08 -17.92 -3.80
CA ASN A 80 0.47 -17.86 -5.21
C ASN A 80 -0.27 -16.78 -6.01
N ALA A 81 -1.54 -16.53 -5.69
CA ALA A 81 -2.34 -15.52 -6.39
C ALA A 81 -2.09 -14.09 -5.90
N THR A 82 -1.49 -13.90 -4.72
CA THR A 82 -1.37 -12.58 -4.07
C THR A 82 0.06 -12.15 -3.82
N PHE A 83 1.03 -13.07 -3.86
CA PHE A 83 2.44 -12.72 -3.80
C PHE A 83 2.89 -12.11 -5.12
N ASP A 84 3.49 -10.93 -5.05
CA ASP A 84 3.81 -10.15 -6.23
C ASP A 84 5.07 -9.33 -5.93
N VAL A 85 6.22 -9.95 -6.19
CA VAL A 85 7.55 -9.31 -6.08
C VAL A 85 8.34 -9.74 -7.31
N PRO A 86 8.17 -9.04 -8.45
CA PRO A 86 8.75 -9.45 -9.72
C PRO A 86 10.26 -9.67 -9.66
N GLY A 87 10.74 -10.77 -10.23
CA GLY A 87 12.18 -11.09 -10.28
C GLY A 87 12.79 -11.61 -8.99
N ILE A 88 12.02 -11.70 -7.89
CA ILE A 88 12.48 -12.23 -6.61
C ILE A 88 11.71 -13.50 -6.28
N ASP A 89 12.41 -14.63 -6.31
CA ASP A 89 11.86 -15.87 -5.80
C ASP A 89 11.87 -15.87 -4.27
N ALA A 90 10.76 -16.26 -3.65
CA ALA A 90 10.57 -16.19 -2.21
C ALA A 90 9.98 -17.49 -1.65
N SER A 91 10.09 -17.65 -0.34
CA SER A 91 9.51 -18.78 0.38
C SER A 91 8.83 -18.30 1.64
N GLY A 92 7.67 -18.87 1.97
CA GLY A 92 6.93 -18.43 3.15
C GLY A 92 5.74 -19.29 3.49
N LYS A 93 4.99 -18.86 4.50
CA LYS A 93 3.76 -19.53 4.92
C LYS A 93 2.72 -18.53 5.40
N THR A 94 1.52 -18.65 4.84
CA THR A 94 0.31 -17.96 5.32
C THR A 94 -0.19 -18.58 6.62
N GLY A 95 -0.74 -17.75 7.50
CA GLY A 95 -1.46 -18.16 8.68
C GLY A 95 -2.75 -17.38 8.83
N THR A 96 -3.79 -18.08 9.25
CA THR A 96 -5.10 -17.51 9.61
C THR A 96 -5.40 -18.02 11.01
N ALA A 97 -5.13 -17.20 12.02
CA ALA A 97 -5.22 -17.61 13.42
C ALA A 97 -6.52 -17.09 14.04
N GLU A 98 -7.46 -17.99 14.32
CA GLU A 98 -8.71 -17.66 15.00
C GLU A 98 -8.46 -17.00 16.36
N PHE A 99 -9.23 -15.97 16.70
CA PHE A 99 -9.17 -15.30 18.01
C PHE A 99 -10.56 -14.87 18.45
N CYS A 100 -10.74 -14.71 19.77
CA CYS A 100 -12.00 -14.28 20.34
C CYS A 100 -11.77 -13.44 21.60
N ASP A 101 -11.81 -12.12 21.45
CA ASP A 101 -11.67 -11.20 22.60
C ASP A 101 -12.96 -11.10 23.41
N ASN A 102 -14.09 -11.06 22.70
CA ASN A 102 -15.41 -10.87 23.28
C ASN A 102 -16.22 -12.15 23.15
N TYR A 103 -15.96 -13.13 24.02
CA TYR A 103 -16.72 -14.37 24.04
C TYR A 103 -18.13 -14.14 24.61
N PRO A 104 -19.22 -14.64 23.98
CA PRO A 104 -19.28 -15.46 22.76
C PRO A 104 -19.60 -14.68 21.47
N GLN A 105 -19.50 -13.35 21.46
CA GLN A 105 -19.91 -12.48 20.34
C GLN A 105 -19.08 -12.68 19.06
N CYS A 106 -17.85 -13.21 19.22
CA CYS A 106 -16.95 -13.63 18.15
C CYS A 106 -17.40 -14.92 17.44
N LEU A 107 -18.43 -15.61 17.94
CA LEU A 107 -18.91 -16.85 17.35
C LEU A 107 -19.96 -16.59 16.26
N ASP A 108 -20.05 -17.50 15.31
CA ASP A 108 -21.16 -17.61 14.35
C ASP A 108 -22.35 -18.40 14.94
N SER A 109 -23.41 -18.57 14.15
CA SER A 109 -24.62 -19.31 14.56
C SER A 109 -24.38 -20.79 14.87
N GLU A 110 -23.26 -21.35 14.38
CA GLU A 110 -22.85 -22.73 14.60
C GLU A 110 -21.84 -22.86 15.76
N GLY A 111 -21.48 -21.75 16.41
CA GLY A 111 -20.53 -21.72 17.53
C GLY A 111 -19.06 -21.71 17.10
N ARG A 112 -18.75 -21.42 15.84
CA ARG A 112 -17.37 -21.33 15.32
C ARG A 112 -16.86 -19.90 15.41
N VAL A 113 -15.55 -19.73 15.60
CA VAL A 113 -14.93 -18.40 15.67
C VAL A 113 -14.91 -17.78 14.26
N LYS A 114 -15.53 -16.61 14.09
CA LYS A 114 -15.59 -15.91 12.79
C LYS A 114 -14.46 -14.91 12.57
N THR A 115 -13.66 -14.65 13.61
CA THR A 115 -12.60 -13.65 13.63
C THR A 115 -11.23 -14.30 13.61
N SER A 116 -10.33 -13.79 12.78
CA SER A 116 -8.97 -14.29 12.66
C SER A 116 -7.94 -13.17 12.50
N HIS A 117 -6.71 -13.46 12.91
CA HIS A 117 -5.54 -12.67 12.62
C HIS A 117 -4.90 -13.15 11.32
N ALA A 118 -4.45 -12.20 10.51
CA ALA A 118 -3.71 -12.48 9.29
C ALA A 118 -2.21 -12.55 9.61
N TRP A 119 -1.58 -13.65 9.22
CA TRP A 119 -0.14 -13.86 9.35
C TRP A 119 0.48 -14.20 7.99
N PHE A 120 1.67 -13.68 7.75
CA PHE A 120 2.56 -14.21 6.73
C PHE A 120 4.00 -14.10 7.20
N ALA A 121 4.73 -15.21 7.17
CA ALA A 121 6.14 -15.26 7.45
C ALA A 121 6.86 -15.74 6.20
N SER A 122 7.87 -15.00 5.73
CA SER A 122 8.59 -15.30 4.51
C SER A 122 10.07 -14.93 4.57
N TYR A 123 10.86 -15.48 3.67
CA TYR A 123 12.23 -15.08 3.42
C TYR A 123 12.49 -14.99 1.92
N ALA A 124 13.39 -14.10 1.53
CA ALA A 124 13.76 -13.86 0.14
C ALA A 124 15.22 -13.37 0.02
N PRO A 125 15.90 -13.66 -1.11
CA PRO A 125 15.54 -14.67 -2.11
C PRO A 125 15.52 -16.11 -1.54
N THR A 126 14.87 -17.05 -2.23
CA THR A 126 14.75 -18.45 -1.72
C THR A 126 16.08 -19.16 -1.54
N ASP A 127 16.99 -19.04 -2.51
CA ASP A 127 18.23 -19.81 -2.52
C ASP A 127 19.34 -19.16 -1.68
N ASN A 128 19.43 -17.83 -1.71
CA ASN A 128 20.37 -17.03 -0.94
C ASN A 128 19.62 -15.95 -0.13
N PRO A 129 19.02 -16.31 1.02
CA PRO A 129 18.14 -15.38 1.74
C PRO A 129 18.89 -14.19 2.33
N GLU A 130 18.36 -12.99 2.08
CA GLU A 130 18.90 -11.71 2.55
C GLU A 130 18.00 -11.07 3.61
N ILE A 131 16.68 -11.30 3.51
CA ILE A 131 15.69 -10.75 4.42
C ILE A 131 14.67 -11.82 4.84
N VAL A 132 14.25 -11.73 6.10
CA VAL A 132 13.08 -12.44 6.63
C VAL A 132 12.03 -11.41 7.04
N THR A 133 10.78 -11.63 6.65
CA THR A 133 9.65 -10.79 7.02
C THR A 133 8.62 -11.60 7.80
N VAL A 134 8.02 -10.98 8.81
CA VAL A 134 6.84 -11.48 9.50
C VAL A 134 5.83 -10.35 9.57
N VAL A 135 4.72 -10.50 8.87
CA VAL A 135 3.59 -9.59 8.93
C VAL A 135 2.49 -10.23 9.76
N PHE A 136 2.03 -9.48 10.77
CA PHE A 136 0.91 -9.82 11.62
C PHE A 136 -0.10 -8.67 11.61
N VAL A 137 -1.34 -8.95 11.25
CA VAL A 137 -2.44 -7.99 11.31
C VAL A 137 -3.52 -8.52 12.24
N TYR A 138 -3.67 -7.82 13.36
CA TYR A 138 -4.71 -8.10 14.34
C TYR A 138 -6.09 -7.92 13.71
N GLY A 139 -6.99 -8.88 13.92
CA GLY A 139 -8.30 -8.89 13.26
C GLY A 139 -8.25 -8.88 11.72
N GLY A 140 -7.09 -9.13 11.11
CA GLY A 140 -6.86 -8.96 9.68
C GLY A 140 -7.46 -10.06 8.78
N GLY A 141 -8.12 -11.06 9.35
CA GLY A 141 -8.72 -12.13 8.55
C GLY A 141 -7.70 -13.09 7.95
N GLU A 142 -7.79 -13.32 6.64
CA GLU A 142 -6.98 -14.32 5.94
C GLU A 142 -5.57 -13.79 5.63
N GLY A 143 -4.54 -14.58 5.99
CA GLY A 143 -3.13 -14.22 5.74
C GLY A 143 -2.81 -13.93 4.26
N SER A 144 -3.40 -14.68 3.33
CA SER A 144 -3.18 -14.52 1.89
C SER A 144 -3.70 -13.20 1.33
N GLN A 145 -4.79 -12.66 1.89
CA GLN A 145 -5.47 -11.47 1.39
C GLN A 145 -4.94 -10.18 2.03
N VAL A 146 -4.37 -10.26 3.23
CA VAL A 146 -3.96 -9.09 4.01
C VAL A 146 -2.47 -9.07 4.31
N ALA A 147 -1.93 -10.15 4.87
CA ALA A 147 -0.52 -10.16 5.27
C ALA A 147 0.44 -10.31 4.07
N VAL A 148 0.06 -11.08 3.04
CA VAL A 148 0.88 -11.23 1.82
C VAL A 148 1.03 -9.91 1.05
N PRO A 149 -0.03 -9.13 0.76
CA PRO A 149 0.14 -7.83 0.10
C PRO A 149 1.02 -6.84 0.87
N VAL A 150 0.95 -6.82 2.20
CA VAL A 150 1.86 -5.98 3.02
C VAL A 150 3.31 -6.47 2.88
N THR A 151 3.53 -7.78 2.87
CA THR A 151 4.87 -8.35 2.61
C THR A 151 5.39 -7.98 1.21
N ASN A 152 4.55 -7.93 0.18
CA ASN A 152 4.97 -7.49 -1.15
C ASN A 152 5.56 -6.08 -1.10
N LYS A 153 4.87 -5.14 -0.43
CA LYS A 153 5.37 -3.76 -0.27
C LYS A 153 6.72 -3.70 0.42
N ILE A 154 6.88 -4.48 1.51
CA ILE A 154 8.15 -4.55 2.26
C ILE A 154 9.27 -5.10 1.38
N LEU A 155 9.03 -6.22 0.69
CA LEU A 155 10.05 -6.87 -0.13
C LEU A 155 10.38 -6.06 -1.38
N ARG A 156 9.38 -5.45 -2.01
CA ARG A 156 9.59 -4.54 -3.14
C ARG A 156 10.46 -3.36 -2.77
N HIS A 157 10.13 -2.68 -1.67
CA HIS A 157 10.97 -1.61 -1.14
C HIS A 157 12.39 -2.11 -0.83
N TYR A 158 12.54 -3.26 -0.14
CA TYR A 158 13.85 -3.82 0.19
C TYR A 158 14.72 -4.12 -1.04
N PHE A 159 14.13 -4.65 -2.11
CA PHE A 159 14.83 -4.99 -3.35
C PHE A 159 14.83 -3.85 -4.39
N ASN A 160 14.39 -2.65 -4.02
CA ASN A 160 14.23 -1.50 -4.92
C ASN A 160 13.39 -1.82 -6.18
N ILE A 161 12.37 -2.65 -6.01
CA ILE A 161 11.39 -2.96 -7.04
C ILE A 161 10.28 -1.92 -6.90
N PRO A 162 9.99 -1.15 -7.96
CA PRO A 162 8.87 -0.22 -7.95
C PRO A 162 7.59 -0.99 -7.64
N ASP A 163 6.83 -0.52 -6.66
CA ASP A 163 5.45 -0.94 -6.52
C ASP A 163 4.69 -0.30 -7.69
N GLU A 164 4.01 -1.09 -8.54
CA GLU A 164 3.21 -0.55 -9.64
C GLU A 164 2.08 0.39 -9.13
N ASP A 165 1.78 0.32 -7.83
CA ASP A 165 0.83 1.15 -7.08
C ASP A 165 1.49 2.09 -6.02
N ALA A 166 2.82 2.25 -5.97
CA ALA A 166 3.49 3.17 -5.04
C ALA A 166 4.13 4.36 -5.77
N PRO A 167 3.86 5.60 -5.32
CA PRO A 167 4.66 6.73 -5.75
C PRO A 167 6.09 6.60 -5.19
N PRO A 168 7.11 7.13 -5.91
CA PRO A 168 8.50 7.01 -5.51
C PRO A 168 8.79 7.73 -4.18
N GLU A 169 9.64 7.15 -3.34
CA GLU A 169 10.10 7.77 -2.10
C GLU A 169 11.11 8.90 -2.34
N PRO A 170 11.15 9.93 -1.46
CA PRO A 170 11.97 11.12 -1.66
C PRO A 170 13.42 10.88 -1.24
N GLU A 171 14.36 11.20 -2.13
CA GLU A 171 15.76 11.39 -1.74
C GLU A 171 15.91 12.68 -0.94
N THR A 172 16.62 12.59 0.19
CA THR A 172 16.94 13.70 1.08
C THR A 172 17.88 14.70 0.41
N GLU A 173 17.39 15.87 -0.02
CA GLU A 173 18.16 17.12 -0.02
C GLU A 173 17.25 18.34 0.24
N THR A 174 17.75 19.27 1.06
CA THR A 174 17.06 20.44 1.61
C THR A 174 16.95 21.60 0.61
N GLY A 175 15.74 22.11 0.34
CA GLY A 175 15.50 23.40 -0.36
C GLY A 175 14.06 23.93 -0.16
N PRO A 176 13.83 25.26 -0.12
CA PRO A 176 12.57 25.86 0.35
C PRO A 176 11.42 25.81 -0.69
N PRO A 177 10.14 25.94 -0.27
CA PRO A 177 8.97 25.64 -1.10
C PRO A 177 8.70 26.75 -2.13
N GLU A 178 8.35 26.35 -3.35
CA GLU A 178 7.94 27.25 -4.44
C GLU A 178 6.40 27.32 -4.57
N VAL A 179 5.88 28.52 -4.83
CA VAL A 179 4.46 28.91 -4.81
C VAL A 179 3.78 28.56 -6.14
N LEU A 180 2.58 27.97 -6.10
CA LEU A 180 1.81 27.59 -7.30
C LEU A 180 0.90 28.74 -7.81
N PRO A 181 0.83 29.01 -9.14
CA PRO A 181 0.00 30.08 -9.72
C PRO A 181 -1.43 29.65 -10.12
N ASP A 182 -2.30 30.65 -10.32
CA ASP A 182 -3.71 30.55 -10.73
C ASP A 182 -3.91 29.88 -12.11
N THR A 183 -4.44 28.65 -12.16
CA THR A 183 -4.93 28.02 -13.41
C THR A 183 -6.19 27.19 -13.20
N LEU A 184 -7.25 27.49 -13.97
CA LEU A 184 -8.58 26.91 -13.80
C LEU A 184 -8.70 25.49 -14.38
N PHE A 185 -9.16 24.56 -13.56
CA PHE A 185 -9.32 23.16 -13.91
C PHE A 185 -10.49 22.89 -14.88
N THR A 186 -10.42 21.76 -15.57
CA THR A 186 -11.49 21.14 -16.36
C THR A 186 -11.78 19.79 -15.75
N ALA A 187 -13.03 19.56 -15.36
CA ALA A 187 -13.45 18.30 -14.78
C ALA A 187 -14.11 17.40 -15.83
N ARG A 188 -13.81 16.10 -15.80
CA ARG A 188 -14.40 15.11 -16.72
C ARG A 188 -14.63 13.77 -16.05
N LEU A 189 -15.69 13.06 -16.47
CA LEU A 189 -15.88 11.65 -16.17
C LEU A 189 -15.07 10.81 -17.17
N LEU A 190 -14.17 9.97 -16.67
CA LEU A 190 -13.34 9.08 -17.47
C LEU A 190 -14.00 7.73 -17.72
N GLY A 191 -14.82 7.25 -16.78
CA GLY A 191 -15.54 5.99 -16.93
C GLY A 191 -16.38 5.63 -15.72
N ALA A 192 -17.23 4.62 -15.90
CA ALA A 192 -18.01 4.02 -14.82
C ALA A 192 -18.14 2.51 -15.04
N ASP A 193 -18.00 1.72 -13.97
CA ASP A 193 -18.09 0.26 -14.00
C ASP A 193 -18.82 -0.32 -12.77
N GLY A 194 -19.16 -1.61 -12.86
CA GLY A 194 -19.97 -2.28 -11.85
C GLY A 194 -19.19 -2.60 -10.57
N TRP A 195 -19.83 -2.39 -9.43
CA TRP A 195 -19.24 -2.55 -8.10
C TRP A 195 -20.13 -3.42 -7.20
N ASN A 196 -19.59 -4.53 -6.70
CA ASN A 196 -20.33 -5.52 -5.90
C ASN A 196 -20.40 -5.15 -4.40
N GLN A 197 -20.72 -3.89 -4.11
CA GLN A 197 -20.92 -3.39 -2.75
C GLN A 197 -22.20 -2.53 -2.69
N ASN A 198 -22.77 -2.38 -1.48
CA ASN A 198 -23.90 -1.48 -1.28
C ASN A 198 -23.42 -0.02 -1.32
N GLY A 199 -24.00 0.77 -2.21
CA GLY A 199 -23.61 2.17 -2.44
C GLY A 199 -22.80 2.35 -3.73
N ALA A 200 -22.26 3.54 -3.92
CA ALA A 200 -21.43 3.93 -5.05
C ALA A 200 -20.08 4.44 -4.56
N SER A 201 -19.09 4.42 -5.46
CA SER A 201 -17.78 5.00 -5.21
C SER A 201 -17.44 6.00 -6.30
N VAL A 202 -16.82 7.11 -5.91
CA VAL A 202 -16.24 8.06 -6.86
C VAL A 202 -14.76 8.15 -6.53
N SER A 203 -13.93 7.78 -7.50
CA SER A 203 -12.49 7.97 -7.46
C SER A 203 -12.08 8.92 -8.57
N GLY A 204 -10.96 9.59 -8.43
CA GLY A 204 -10.47 10.42 -9.51
C GLY A 204 -9.07 10.95 -9.28
N PHE A 205 -8.62 11.76 -10.23
CA PHE A 205 -7.32 12.41 -10.21
C PHE A 205 -7.44 13.92 -10.38
N VAL A 206 -6.58 14.67 -9.72
CA VAL A 206 -6.32 16.08 -9.99
C VAL A 206 -4.96 16.15 -10.66
N THR A 207 -4.90 16.73 -11.86
CA THR A 207 -3.70 16.77 -12.72
C THR A 207 -3.45 18.18 -13.25
N ASP A 208 -2.22 18.48 -13.62
CA ASP A 208 -1.87 19.73 -14.31
C ASP A 208 -2.24 19.68 -15.80
N ALA A 209 -1.95 20.75 -16.55
CA ALA A 209 -2.25 20.84 -17.98
C ALA A 209 -1.51 19.80 -18.84
N GLN A 210 -0.46 19.20 -18.30
CA GLN A 210 0.37 18.17 -18.90
C GLN A 210 -0.03 16.76 -18.43
N GLY A 211 -1.08 16.64 -17.60
CA GLY A 211 -1.58 15.38 -17.08
C GLY A 211 -0.75 14.84 -15.92
N GLN A 212 0.13 15.65 -15.32
CA GLN A 212 0.91 15.25 -14.16
C GLN A 212 0.09 15.39 -12.88
N PRO A 213 0.23 14.46 -11.92
CA PRO A 213 -0.42 14.53 -10.62
C PRO A 213 -0.25 15.86 -9.87
N LEU A 214 -1.36 16.41 -9.35
CA LEU A 214 -1.36 17.55 -8.43
C LEU A 214 -1.85 17.12 -7.04
N PRO A 215 -0.93 16.96 -6.06
CA PRO A 215 -1.27 16.57 -4.70
C PRO A 215 -1.69 17.75 -3.82
N GLY A 216 -2.38 17.45 -2.73
CA GLY A 216 -2.75 18.45 -1.72
C GLY A 216 -3.90 19.37 -2.12
N ILE A 217 -4.60 19.09 -3.22
CA ILE A 217 -5.74 19.89 -3.68
C ILE A 217 -7.01 19.40 -2.97
N SER A 218 -7.68 20.32 -2.31
CA SER A 218 -8.92 20.08 -1.58
C SER A 218 -10.10 19.95 -2.55
N ILE A 219 -10.90 18.90 -2.38
CA ILE A 219 -12.11 18.63 -3.17
C ILE A 219 -13.31 18.46 -2.23
N ASP A 220 -14.34 19.28 -2.40
CA ASP A 220 -15.63 19.06 -1.76
C ASP A 220 -16.47 18.11 -2.61
N LEU A 221 -17.06 17.10 -1.96
CA LEU A 221 -18.21 16.36 -2.48
C LEU A 221 -19.49 16.99 -1.93
N LEU A 222 -20.40 17.37 -2.82
CA LEU A 222 -21.67 17.99 -2.49
C LEU A 222 -22.84 17.08 -2.87
N ALA A 223 -23.82 17.04 -1.96
CA ALA A 223 -25.12 16.40 -2.14
C ALA A 223 -26.19 17.47 -2.06
N ASN A 224 -26.92 17.72 -3.16
CA ASN A 224 -27.92 18.79 -3.29
C ASN A 224 -27.37 20.18 -2.83
N GLY A 225 -26.13 20.49 -3.21
CA GLY A 225 -25.47 21.75 -2.88
C GLY A 225 -24.89 21.87 -1.46
N LYS A 226 -24.97 20.81 -0.63
CA LYS A 226 -24.35 20.77 0.71
C LYS A 226 -23.10 19.88 0.70
N VAL A 227 -21.99 20.37 1.27
CA VAL A 227 -20.76 19.57 1.44
C VAL A 227 -21.05 18.40 2.38
N VAL A 228 -20.81 17.18 1.89
CA VAL A 228 -20.99 15.91 2.64
C VAL A 228 -19.68 15.17 2.87
N ALA A 229 -18.66 15.43 2.05
CA ALA A 229 -17.29 14.98 2.30
C ALA A 229 -16.29 16.04 1.81
N GLN A 230 -15.15 16.11 2.48
CA GLN A 230 -14.00 16.88 2.05
C GLN A 230 -12.85 15.90 1.83
N LEU A 231 -12.30 15.91 0.63
CA LEU A 231 -11.23 15.05 0.17
C LEU A 231 -10.01 15.91 -0.12
N VAL A 232 -8.84 15.31 -0.11
CA VAL A 232 -7.60 15.98 -0.53
C VAL A 232 -6.90 15.02 -1.48
N SER A 233 -6.46 15.52 -2.64
CA SER A 233 -5.71 14.69 -3.57
C SER A 233 -4.40 14.21 -2.93
N GLY A 234 -4.14 12.91 -3.01
CA GLY A 234 -2.92 12.28 -2.53
C GLY A 234 -1.71 12.66 -3.37
N GLN A 235 -0.52 12.15 -3.01
CA GLN A 235 0.76 12.44 -3.69
C GLN A 235 0.75 12.11 -5.21
N THR A 236 -0.21 11.30 -5.65
CA THR A 236 -0.42 10.85 -7.03
C THR A 236 -1.60 11.57 -7.69
N GLY A 237 -2.08 12.67 -7.09
CA GLY A 237 -3.25 13.42 -7.56
C GLY A 237 -4.57 12.70 -7.28
N GLN A 238 -4.53 11.49 -6.74
CA GLN A 238 -5.68 10.62 -6.59
C GLN A 238 -6.53 11.00 -5.38
N PHE A 239 -7.84 10.86 -5.52
CA PHE A 239 -8.77 10.91 -4.40
C PHE A 239 -9.81 9.81 -4.59
N ASP A 240 -10.38 9.35 -3.49
CA ASP A 240 -11.45 8.39 -3.52
C ASP A 240 -12.43 8.62 -2.38
N THR A 241 -13.67 8.24 -2.63
CA THR A 241 -14.72 8.12 -1.64
C THR A 241 -15.57 6.92 -1.99
N ASP A 242 -15.94 6.15 -0.97
CA ASP A 242 -16.80 5.00 -1.07
C ASP A 242 -18.09 5.21 -0.28
N ARG A 243 -19.05 4.30 -0.44
CA ARG A 243 -20.29 4.24 0.35
C ARG A 243 -21.22 5.45 0.16
N LEU A 244 -21.21 6.07 -1.01
CA LEU A 244 -22.22 7.06 -1.37
C LEU A 244 -23.53 6.34 -1.65
N ASN A 245 -24.62 6.71 -0.98
CA ASN A 245 -25.92 6.19 -1.35
C ASN A 245 -26.55 7.11 -2.40
N ALA A 246 -26.76 6.58 -3.60
CA ALA A 246 -27.34 7.32 -4.73
C ALA A 246 -28.69 7.98 -4.40
N GLU A 247 -29.45 7.40 -3.47
CA GLU A 247 -30.76 7.92 -3.06
C GLU A 247 -30.65 9.16 -2.14
N ASP A 248 -29.49 9.44 -1.56
CA ASP A 248 -29.32 10.53 -0.59
C ASP A 248 -29.35 11.92 -1.28
N ALA A 249 -29.11 11.99 -2.59
CA ALA A 249 -29.21 13.22 -3.37
C ALA A 249 -29.52 12.97 -4.85
N SER A 250 -30.23 13.92 -5.46
CA SER A 250 -30.48 13.92 -6.91
C SER A 250 -29.50 14.79 -7.69
N ASP A 251 -28.67 15.57 -7.00
CA ASP A 251 -27.63 16.41 -7.59
C ASP A 251 -26.30 16.21 -6.82
N TRP A 252 -25.46 15.32 -7.34
CA TRP A 252 -24.12 15.06 -6.82
C TRP A 252 -23.09 15.90 -7.57
N GLN A 253 -22.22 16.59 -6.84
CA GLN A 253 -21.21 17.46 -7.44
C GLN A 253 -19.86 17.29 -6.76
N LEU A 254 -18.79 17.34 -7.55
CA LEU A 254 -17.41 17.50 -7.06
C LEU A 254 -16.90 18.90 -7.41
N ARG A 255 -16.22 19.56 -6.47
CA ARG A 255 -15.67 20.90 -6.66
C ARG A 255 -14.29 21.01 -6.02
N LEU A 256 -13.33 21.64 -6.70
CA LEU A 256 -12.04 21.97 -6.10
C LEU A 256 -12.20 23.19 -5.18
N THR A 257 -11.96 23.02 -3.89
CA THR A 257 -12.19 24.05 -2.87
C THR A 257 -11.09 25.11 -2.88
N ASP A 258 -9.86 24.71 -3.19
CA ASP A 258 -8.72 25.62 -3.32
C ASP A 258 -8.81 26.48 -4.59
N PHE A 259 -9.68 26.10 -5.54
CA PHE A 259 -9.92 26.81 -6.79
C PHE A 259 -11.41 27.08 -6.98
N PRO A 260 -12.00 28.01 -6.20
CA PRO A 260 -13.45 28.22 -6.15
C PRO A 260 -14.07 28.71 -7.47
N ASP A 261 -13.26 29.28 -8.36
CA ASP A 261 -13.66 29.72 -9.69
C ASP A 261 -13.72 28.56 -10.72
N SER A 262 -13.30 27.35 -10.34
CA SER A 262 -13.43 26.15 -11.19
C SER A 262 -14.87 25.63 -11.23
N ALA A 263 -15.32 25.21 -12.41
CA ALA A 263 -16.67 24.68 -12.57
C ALA A 263 -16.81 23.31 -11.86
N PRO A 264 -17.88 23.08 -11.09
CA PRO A 264 -18.11 21.79 -10.45
C PRO A 264 -18.45 20.72 -11.50
N LEU A 265 -18.08 19.48 -11.20
CA LEU A 265 -18.48 18.31 -11.98
C LEU A 265 -19.75 17.71 -11.40
N THR A 266 -20.85 17.76 -12.15
CA THR A 266 -22.08 17.06 -11.80
C THR A 266 -21.98 15.59 -12.20
N LEU A 267 -22.41 14.69 -11.31
CA LEU A 267 -22.43 13.25 -11.52
C LEU A 267 -23.84 12.68 -11.29
N GLU A 268 -24.27 11.79 -12.19
CA GLU A 268 -25.45 10.95 -11.96
C GLU A 268 -25.00 9.62 -11.36
N ILE A 269 -25.02 9.55 -10.02
CA ILE A 269 -24.53 8.41 -9.26
C ILE A 269 -25.62 7.34 -9.14
N ALA A 270 -25.24 6.07 -9.33
CA ALA A 270 -26.09 4.90 -9.13
C ALA A 270 -25.42 3.91 -8.17
N ASN A 271 -26.21 3.33 -7.26
CA ASN A 271 -25.73 2.30 -6.35
C ASN A 271 -25.21 1.08 -7.14
N GLY A 272 -24.15 0.46 -6.63
CA GLY A 272 -23.44 -0.64 -7.29
C GLY A 272 -22.56 -0.19 -8.46
N THR A 273 -22.20 1.10 -8.54
CA THR A 273 -21.36 1.66 -9.60
C THR A 273 -20.15 2.38 -9.01
N ARG A 274 -18.99 2.20 -9.63
CA ARG A 274 -17.79 3.00 -9.37
C ARG A 274 -17.57 3.97 -10.54
N TYR A 275 -17.30 5.22 -10.21
CA TYR A 275 -17.04 6.29 -11.16
C TYR A 275 -15.58 6.71 -11.07
N LEU A 276 -14.95 6.94 -12.22
CA LEU A 276 -13.60 7.48 -12.33
C LEU A 276 -13.66 8.87 -12.98
N VAL A 277 -13.13 9.89 -12.30
CA VAL A 277 -13.14 11.29 -12.78
C VAL A 277 -11.74 11.88 -12.84
N GLU A 278 -11.59 13.00 -13.54
CA GLU A 278 -10.35 13.78 -13.55
C GLU A 278 -10.64 15.28 -13.55
N PHE A 279 -9.90 16.01 -12.73
CA PHE A 279 -9.77 17.47 -12.78
C PHE A 279 -8.40 17.82 -13.35
N GLN A 280 -8.36 18.31 -14.59
CA GLN A 280 -7.12 18.68 -15.26
C GLN A 280 -6.95 20.20 -15.33
N ALA A 281 -5.84 20.75 -14.86
CA ALA A 281 -5.56 22.19 -14.93
C ALA A 281 -5.54 22.65 -16.39
N ARG A 282 -6.05 23.84 -16.69
CA ARG A 282 -5.92 24.41 -18.03
C ARG A 282 -4.57 25.09 -18.18
N PRO A 283 -3.94 25.01 -19.36
CA PRO A 283 -2.79 25.84 -19.64
C PRO A 283 -3.21 27.32 -19.56
N PRO A 284 -2.33 28.22 -19.07
CA PRO A 284 -2.61 29.65 -19.06
C PRO A 284 -2.88 30.12 -20.49
N ALA A 285 -3.89 30.99 -20.65
CA ALA A 285 -4.19 31.58 -21.96
C ALA A 285 -2.94 32.34 -22.45
N GLN A 286 -2.33 31.87 -23.55
CA GLN A 286 -1.24 32.62 -24.16
C GLN A 286 -1.79 33.94 -24.69
N GLU A 287 -1.33 35.07 -24.14
CA GLU A 287 -1.48 36.37 -24.78
C GLU A 287 -0.86 36.31 -26.18
N SER A 288 -1.66 36.64 -27.19
CA SER A 288 -1.29 36.60 -28.60
C SER A 288 -0.07 37.48 -28.86
N ALA A 289 1.10 36.87 -29.08
CA ALA A 289 2.31 37.60 -29.46
C ALA A 289 2.14 38.22 -30.86
N SER A 290 2.16 39.55 -30.92
CA SER A 290 2.18 40.34 -32.15
C SER A 290 3.43 40.02 -32.99
N VAL A 291 3.22 39.76 -34.28
CA VAL A 291 4.29 39.50 -35.27
C VAL A 291 5.20 40.71 -35.43
N PRO A 292 6.54 40.59 -35.30
CA PRO A 292 7.46 41.68 -35.64
C PRO A 292 7.63 41.78 -37.17
N GLY A 293 7.46 42.99 -37.71
CA GLY A 293 7.68 43.29 -39.12
C GLY A 293 9.16 43.17 -39.56
N PRO A 294 9.44 43.12 -40.87
CA PRO A 294 10.76 42.80 -41.39
C PRO A 294 11.78 43.91 -41.14
N ILE A 295 12.97 43.52 -40.69
CA ILE A 295 14.15 44.38 -40.53
C ILE A 295 14.72 44.69 -41.92
N SER A 296 14.76 45.97 -42.30
CA SER A 296 15.44 46.45 -43.51
C SER A 296 16.90 46.79 -43.19
N ALA A 297 17.82 46.22 -43.96
CA ALA A 297 19.22 46.62 -43.96
C ALA A 297 19.46 47.74 -44.99
N ARG A 298 19.93 48.89 -44.51
CA ARG A 298 20.92 49.79 -45.14
C ARG A 298 21.54 50.68 -44.09
#